data_AF-A0A2S2P5Z5-F1
#
_entry.id   AF-A0A2S2P5Z5-F1
#
_cell.length_a   1.000
_cell.length_b   1.000
_cell.length_c   1.000
_cell.angle_alpha   90.00
_cell.angle_beta   90.00
_cell.angle_gamma   90.00
#
_symmetry.space_group_name_H-M   'P 1'
#
loop_
_entity.id
_entity.type
_entity.pdbx_description
1 polymer ?
#
loop_
_entity_poly.entity_id
_entity_poly.type
_entity_poly.pdbx_seq_one_letter_code
_entity_poly.pdbx_strand_id
1 'polypeptide(L)'
;CFRYADKIGLCIVLNNSRALEKGQLYSFLKSLLGEGLLTASVDRWRKHRRIISYAFNVKFLEQLYPVFNEKNKILVKNLRKNINSTQPFDLWDYIISTTFDTICLTAMDYRINEKHNKTEFLDLMTTIADQLVKTVNR
;
A
#
# COMPACT_ATOMS: atom_id res chain seq x y z
N CYS A 1 25.39 9.49 0.84
CA CYS A 1 25.47 10.40 2.01
C CYS A 1 24.56 11.61 1.84
N PHE A 2 23.25 11.46 2.10
CA PHE A 2 22.36 12.57 2.44
C PHE A 2 21.41 12.05 3.51
N ARG A 3 21.86 12.03 4.76
CA ARG A 3 20.96 11.79 5.90
C ARG A 3 20.21 13.10 6.14
N TYR A 4 19.10 13.30 5.43
CA TYR A 4 18.13 14.35 5.74
C TYR A 4 17.44 13.98 7.05
N ALA A 5 18.11 14.23 8.18
CA ALA A 5 17.59 14.00 9.52
C ALA A 5 16.84 15.23 10.08
N ASP A 6 16.94 16.38 9.41
CA ASP A 6 16.28 17.62 9.85
C ASP A 6 14.89 17.78 9.22
N LYS A 7 13.85 17.92 10.05
CA LYS A 7 12.45 18.16 9.63
C LYS A 7 12.32 19.31 8.62
N ILE A 8 13.10 20.37 8.79
CA ILE A 8 13.07 21.57 7.95
C ILE A 8 13.59 21.24 6.54
N GLY A 9 14.72 20.54 6.45
CA GLY A 9 15.30 20.12 5.17
C GLY A 9 14.35 19.20 4.39
N LEU A 10 13.66 18.29 5.09
CA LEU A 10 12.68 17.40 4.46
C LEU A 10 11.49 18.18 3.89
N CYS A 11 10.94 19.16 4.61
CA CYS A 11 9.85 20.00 4.11
C CYS A 11 10.24 20.80 2.87
N ILE A 12 11.47 21.33 2.83
CA ILE A 12 11.99 22.07 1.67
C ILE A 12 12.06 21.16 0.44
N VAL A 13 12.58 19.94 0.60
CA VAL A 13 12.69 18.98 -0.51
C VAL A 13 11.31 18.49 -0.97
N LEU A 14 10.43 18.08 -0.04
CA LEU A 14 9.12 17.52 -0.37
C LEU A 14 8.15 18.54 -0.99
N ASN A 15 8.27 19.83 -0.65
CA ASN A 15 7.43 20.88 -1.22
C ASN A 15 8.03 21.52 -2.49
N ASN A 16 9.26 21.17 -2.87
CA ASN A 16 9.88 21.72 -4.06
C ASN A 16 9.34 21.04 -5.33
N SER A 17 8.64 21.80 -6.16
CA SER A 17 8.05 21.33 -7.42
C SER A 17 9.09 20.88 -8.47
N ARG A 18 10.38 21.21 -8.27
CA ARG A 18 11.51 20.76 -9.10
C ARG A 18 12.19 19.51 -8.54
N ALA A 19 11.98 19.15 -7.27
CA ALA A 19 12.55 17.97 -6.62
C ALA A 19 11.58 16.77 -6.66
N LEU A 20 10.90 16.57 -7.79
CA LEU A 20 9.91 15.50 -7.97
C LEU A 20 10.46 14.24 -8.64
N GLU A 21 11.73 14.27 -9.05
CA GLU A 21 12.37 13.10 -9.64
C GLU A 21 12.40 11.93 -8.67
N LYS A 22 12.12 10.74 -9.21
CA LYS A 22 11.98 9.53 -8.44
C LYS A 22 13.36 8.90 -8.24
N GLY A 23 13.70 8.58 -6.99
CA GLY A 23 14.95 7.92 -6.65
C GLY A 23 15.03 6.50 -7.18
N GLN A 24 16.21 5.88 -7.06
CA GLN A 24 16.51 4.54 -7.59
C GLN A 24 15.54 3.44 -7.12
N LEU A 25 14.92 3.58 -5.94
CA LEU A 25 13.87 2.66 -5.48
C LEU A 25 12.72 2.50 -6.50
N TYR A 26 12.40 3.57 -7.22
CA TYR A 26 11.32 3.56 -8.20
C TYR A 26 11.70 2.86 -9.51
N SER A 27 12.99 2.60 -9.79
CA SER A 27 13.38 1.80 -10.96
C SER A 27 13.00 0.33 -10.77
N PHE A 28 13.16 -0.19 -9.55
CA PHE A 28 12.67 -1.52 -9.19
C PHE A 28 11.14 -1.59 -9.31
N LEU A 29 10.42 -0.60 -8.75
CA LEU A 29 8.96 -0.54 -8.89
C LEU A 29 8.53 -0.41 -10.36
N LYS A 30 9.31 0.25 -11.21
CA LYS A 30 9.04 0.38 -12.65
C LYS A 30 9.14 -0.96 -13.37
N SER A 31 10.05 -1.85 -12.96
CA SER A 31 10.15 -3.21 -13.51
C SER A 31 8.94 -4.08 -13.13
N LEU A 32 8.35 -3.85 -11.95
CA LEU A 32 7.25 -4.66 -11.44
C LEU A 32 5.87 -4.15 -11.89
N LEU A 33 5.64 -2.84 -11.78
CA LEU A 33 4.35 -2.19 -12.00
C LEU A 33 4.25 -1.49 -13.36
N GLY A 34 5.33 -1.50 -14.15
CA GLY A 34 5.41 -0.76 -15.41
C GLY A 34 5.43 0.76 -15.19
N GLU A 35 4.94 1.52 -16.17
CA GLU A 35 4.77 2.98 -16.08
C GLU A 35 3.39 3.36 -15.55
N GLY A 36 3.24 3.33 -14.22
CA GLY A 36 2.02 3.68 -13.51
C GLY A 36 2.14 4.97 -12.70
N LEU A 37 1.18 5.22 -11.80
CA LEU A 37 1.19 6.42 -10.94
C LEU A 37 2.50 6.59 -10.17
N LEU A 38 3.11 5.52 -9.66
CA LEU A 38 4.29 5.63 -8.81
C LEU A 38 5.57 5.88 -9.62
N THR A 39 5.63 5.38 -10.85
CA THR A 39 6.85 5.20 -11.65
C THR A 39 6.86 6.03 -12.94
N ALA A 40 5.74 6.69 -13.25
CA ALA A 40 5.62 7.59 -14.39
C ALA A 40 6.51 8.82 -14.26
N SER A 41 6.87 9.41 -15.40
CA SER A 41 7.56 10.70 -15.47
C SER A 41 6.79 11.80 -14.72
N VAL A 42 7.51 12.83 -14.28
CA VAL A 42 6.93 13.92 -13.46
C VAL A 42 5.70 14.53 -14.12
N ASP A 43 5.70 14.75 -15.43
CA ASP A 43 4.58 15.34 -16.15
C ASP A 43 3.34 14.44 -16.18
N ARG A 44 3.53 13.13 -16.41
CA ARG A 44 2.44 12.15 -16.41
C ARG A 44 1.92 11.92 -14.99
N TRP A 45 2.82 11.86 -14.00
CA TRP A 45 2.46 11.78 -12.59
C TRP A 45 1.59 12.96 -12.15
N ARG A 46 1.95 14.20 -12.52
CA ARG A 46 1.16 15.41 -12.20
C ARG A 46 -0.26 15.31 -12.73
N LYS A 47 -0.43 14.88 -13.98
CA LYS A 47 -1.75 14.69 -14.61
C LYS A 47 -2.56 13.62 -13.89
N HIS A 48 -1.99 12.44 -13.67
CA HIS A 48 -2.69 11.34 -12.98
C HIS A 48 -3.05 11.70 -11.53
N ARG A 49 -2.11 12.30 -10.78
CA ARG A 49 -2.34 12.71 -9.39
C ARG A 49 -3.43 13.76 -9.26
N ARG A 50 -3.54 14.69 -10.22
CA ARG A 50 -4.63 15.67 -10.25
C ARG A 50 -5.99 14.98 -10.36
N ILE A 51 -6.14 14.02 -11.28
CA ILE A 51 -7.38 13.26 -11.47
C ILE A 51 -7.74 12.48 -10.20
N ILE A 52 -6.77 11.74 -9.64
CA ILE A 52 -6.94 10.95 -8.43
C ILE A 52 -7.34 11.84 -7.25
N SER A 53 -6.72 13.01 -7.09
CA SER A 53 -7.06 13.93 -5.99
C SER A 53 -8.51 14.41 -6.05
N TYR A 54 -9.08 14.57 -7.24
CA TYR A 54 -10.51 14.90 -7.39
C TYR A 54 -11.42 13.70 -7.18
N ALA A 55 -11.00 12.50 -7.58
CA ALA A 55 -11.75 11.26 -7.39
C ALA A 55 -11.84 10.87 -5.90
N PHE A 56 -10.75 11.00 -5.15
CA PHE A 56 -10.67 10.71 -3.71
C PHE A 56 -11.09 11.90 -2.85
N ASN A 57 -12.26 12.47 -3.13
CA ASN A 57 -12.86 13.49 -2.27
C ASN A 57 -13.55 12.85 -1.05
N VAL A 58 -13.89 13.65 -0.04
CA VAL A 58 -14.47 13.17 1.22
C VAL A 58 -15.74 12.35 1.01
N LYS A 59 -16.61 12.73 0.06
CA LYS A 59 -17.84 11.99 -0.23
C LYS A 59 -17.54 10.57 -0.74
N PHE A 60 -16.49 10.39 -1.52
CA PHE A 60 -16.07 9.07 -1.95
C PHE A 60 -15.54 8.24 -0.78
N LEU A 61 -14.77 8.84 0.13
CA LEU A 61 -14.28 8.14 1.33
C LEU A 61 -15.41 7.68 2.25
N GLU A 62 -16.47 8.47 2.39
CA GLU A 62 -17.68 8.09 3.13
C GLU A 62 -18.35 6.85 2.52
N GLN A 63 -18.32 6.69 1.20
CA GLN A 63 -18.85 5.50 0.51
C GLN A 63 -17.98 4.26 0.75
N LEU A 64 -16.69 4.40 1.07
CA LEU A 64 -15.81 3.29 1.41
C LEU A 64 -15.99 2.80 2.86
N TYR A 65 -16.52 3.64 3.74
CA TYR A 65 -16.65 3.33 5.16
C TYR A 65 -17.43 2.03 5.47
N PRO A 66 -18.59 1.74 4.82
CA PRO A 66 -19.30 0.48 5.02
C PRO A 66 -18.45 -0.75 4.70
N VAL A 67 -17.63 -0.67 3.64
CA VAL A 67 -16.73 -1.76 3.23
C VAL A 67 -15.65 -1.98 4.28
N PHE A 68 -15.03 -0.91 4.78
CA PHE A 68 -14.06 -1.00 5.87
C PHE A 68 -14.68 -1.62 7.14
N ASN A 69 -15.89 -1.22 7.50
CA ASN A 69 -16.59 -1.77 8.65
C ASN A 69 -16.89 -3.27 8.49
N GLU A 70 -17.34 -3.70 7.31
CA GLU A 70 -17.57 -5.12 6.99
C GLU A 70 -16.28 -5.94 7.13
N LYS A 71 -15.19 -5.48 6.50
CA LYS A 71 -13.89 -6.17 6.54
C LYS A 71 -13.28 -6.19 7.93
N ASN A 72 -13.41 -5.11 8.70
CA ASN A 72 -12.97 -5.05 10.09
C ASN A 72 -13.76 -5.99 11.00
N LYS A 73 -15.07 -6.16 10.80
CA LYS A 73 -15.86 -7.16 11.54
C LYS A 73 -15.37 -8.58 11.27
N ILE A 74 -15.01 -8.89 10.02
CA ILE A 74 -14.43 -10.19 9.65
C ILE A 74 -13.06 -10.39 10.31
N LEU A 75 -12.21 -9.37 10.30
CA LEU A 75 -10.92 -9.37 10.99
C LEU A 75 -11.07 -9.69 12.48
N VAL A 76 -11.93 -8.93 13.19
CA VAL A 76 -12.19 -9.14 14.62
C VAL A 76 -12.76 -10.55 14.87
N LYS A 77 -13.67 -11.04 14.01
CA LYS A 77 -14.20 -12.40 14.12
C LYS A 77 -13.10 -13.46 13.99
N ASN A 78 -12.12 -13.26 13.11
CA ASN A 78 -11.01 -14.18 12.94
C ASN A 78 -10.03 -14.13 14.11
N LEU A 79 -9.71 -12.93 14.61
CA LEU A 79 -8.86 -12.75 15.79
C LEU A 79 -9.48 -13.36 17.06
N ARG A 80 -10.81 -13.27 17.21
CA ARG A 80 -11.53 -13.85 18.34
C ARG A 80 -11.33 -15.36 18.50
N LYS A 81 -11.02 -16.08 17.41
CA LYS A 81 -10.76 -17.53 17.46
C LYS A 81 -9.49 -17.87 18.24
N ASN A 82 -8.54 -16.93 18.30
CA ASN A 82 -7.26 -17.13 18.98
C ASN A 82 -7.25 -16.61 20.43
N ILE A 83 -8.34 -15.99 20.91
CA ILE A 83 -8.39 -15.39 22.27
C ILE A 83 -8.16 -16.41 23.38
N ASN A 84 -8.64 -17.63 23.19
CA ASN A 84 -8.49 -18.71 24.17
C ASN A 84 -7.25 -19.58 23.90
N SER A 85 -6.44 -19.24 22.89
CA SER A 85 -5.21 -19.95 22.60
C SER A 85 -4.11 -19.50 23.56
N THR A 86 -3.38 -20.44 24.14
CA THR A 86 -2.19 -20.15 24.96
C THR A 86 -0.97 -19.85 24.09
N GLN A 87 -1.06 -20.01 22.77
CA GLN A 87 0.04 -19.80 21.84
C GLN A 87 0.08 -18.36 21.33
N PRO A 88 1.27 -17.74 21.25
CA PRO A 88 1.42 -16.46 20.59
C PRO A 88 1.08 -16.60 19.10
N PHE A 89 0.42 -15.58 18.54
CA PHE A 89 0.12 -15.52 17.11
C PHE A 89 0.54 -14.17 16.53
N ASP A 90 0.90 -14.16 15.25
CA ASP A 90 1.25 -12.93 14.54
C ASP A 90 -0.02 -12.22 14.05
N LEU A 91 -0.12 -10.92 14.34
CA LEU A 91 -1.21 -10.08 13.90
C LEU A 91 -1.03 -9.63 12.44
N TRP A 92 0.22 -9.61 11.95
CA TRP A 92 0.58 -9.14 10.61
C TRP A 92 -0.22 -9.85 9.52
N ASP A 93 -0.30 -11.19 9.58
CA ASP A 93 -1.02 -12.01 8.61
C ASP A 93 -2.51 -11.66 8.52
N TYR A 94 -3.13 -11.34 9.65
CA TYR A 94 -4.54 -10.96 9.70
C TYR A 94 -4.77 -9.57 9.11
N ILE A 95 -3.89 -8.62 9.42
CA ILE A 95 -3.96 -7.24 8.94
C ILE A 95 -3.72 -7.18 7.43
N ILE A 96 -2.63 -7.78 6.95
CA ILE A 96 -2.25 -7.70 5.53
C ILE A 96 -3.30 -8.39 4.67
N SER A 97 -3.82 -9.53 5.12
CA SER A 97 -4.89 -10.27 4.48
C SER A 97 -6.17 -9.45 4.39
N THR A 98 -6.59 -8.82 5.49
CA THR A 98 -7.83 -8.00 5.50
C THR A 98 -7.67 -6.72 4.67
N THR A 99 -6.50 -6.08 4.74
CA THR A 99 -6.17 -4.87 3.97
C THR A 99 -6.18 -5.17 2.47
N PHE A 100 -5.62 -6.30 2.06
CA PHE A 100 -5.61 -6.70 0.66
C PHE A 100 -7.03 -6.94 0.11
N ASP A 101 -7.87 -7.69 0.83
CA ASP A 101 -9.28 -7.88 0.43
C ASP A 101 -10.04 -6.56 0.30
N THR A 102 -9.73 -5.64 1.19
CA THR A 102 -10.35 -4.32 1.21
C THR A 102 -9.95 -3.50 -0.02
N ILE A 103 -8.66 -3.48 -0.37
CA ILE A 103 -8.18 -2.76 -1.55
C ILE A 103 -8.73 -3.40 -2.84
N CYS A 104 -8.73 -4.71 -2.97
CA CYS A 104 -9.29 -5.38 -4.15
C CYS A 104 -10.79 -5.10 -4.30
N LEU A 105 -11.54 -5.09 -3.20
CA LEU A 105 -12.97 -4.76 -3.24
C LEU A 105 -13.22 -3.28 -3.54
N THR A 106 -12.45 -2.36 -2.96
CA THR A 106 -12.69 -0.91 -3.10
C THR A 106 -12.13 -0.32 -4.38
N ALA A 107 -10.99 -0.80 -4.86
CA ALA A 107 -10.30 -0.27 -6.04
C ALA A 107 -10.60 -1.05 -7.32
N MET A 108 -10.84 -2.37 -7.22
CA MET A 108 -11.04 -3.25 -8.38
C MET A 108 -12.46 -3.82 -8.46
N ASP A 109 -13.32 -3.54 -7.48
CA ASP A 109 -14.64 -4.17 -7.30
C ASP A 109 -14.58 -5.71 -7.36
N TYR A 110 -13.45 -6.28 -6.93
CA TYR A 110 -13.18 -7.70 -7.04
C TYR A 110 -13.21 -8.38 -5.67
N ARG A 111 -14.07 -9.40 -5.54
CA ARG A 111 -14.17 -10.23 -4.34
C ARG A 111 -13.26 -11.44 -4.46
N ILE A 112 -12.12 -11.39 -3.75
CA ILE A 112 -11.23 -12.53 -3.61
C ILE A 112 -11.90 -13.53 -2.65
N ASN A 113 -12.53 -14.55 -3.21
CA ASN A 113 -13.17 -15.62 -2.42
C ASN A 113 -12.24 -16.83 -2.22
N GLU A 114 -11.14 -16.90 -2.98
CA GLU A 114 -10.20 -18.02 -2.95
C GLU A 114 -9.00 -17.71 -2.06
N LYS A 115 -8.84 -18.51 -0.99
CA LYS A 115 -7.72 -18.36 -0.05
C LYS A 115 -6.35 -18.57 -0.71
N HIS A 116 -6.27 -19.44 -1.71
CA HIS A 116 -5.03 -19.80 -2.39
C HIS A 116 -4.41 -18.63 -3.17
N ASN A 117 -5.21 -17.97 -4.01
CA ASN A 117 -4.73 -16.82 -4.82
C ASN A 117 -4.33 -15.64 -3.93
N LYS A 118 -4.98 -15.54 -2.76
CA LYS A 118 -4.66 -14.53 -1.75
C LYS A 118 -3.29 -14.79 -1.10
N THR A 119 -3.03 -16.02 -0.67
CA THR A 119 -1.74 -16.36 -0.04
C THR A 119 -0.60 -16.19 -1.01
N GLU A 120 -0.75 -16.67 -2.26
CA GLU A 120 0.29 -16.56 -3.28
C GLU A 120 0.64 -15.10 -3.61
N PHE A 121 -0.36 -14.23 -3.75
CA PHE A 121 -0.12 -12.81 -3.98
C PHE A 121 0.55 -12.14 -2.77
N LEU A 122 0.11 -12.45 -1.55
CA LEU A 122 0.70 -11.90 -0.33
C LEU A 122 2.16 -12.34 -0.16
N ASP A 123 2.46 -13.61 -0.43
CA ASP A 123 3.81 -14.17 -0.37
C ASP A 123 4.74 -13.55 -1.43
N LEU A 124 4.21 -13.27 -2.62
CA LEU A 124 4.94 -12.53 -3.64
C LEU A 124 5.26 -11.11 -3.16
N MET A 125 4.29 -10.42 -2.56
CA MET A 125 4.46 -9.05 -2.07
C MET A 125 5.46 -8.96 -0.92
N THR A 126 5.47 -9.92 0.01
CA THR A 126 6.47 -9.97 1.10
C THR A 126 7.87 -10.26 0.56
N THR A 127 8.00 -11.20 -0.38
CA THR A 127 9.28 -11.50 -1.05
C THR A 127 9.85 -10.27 -1.75
N ILE A 128 9.00 -9.53 -2.46
CA ILE A 128 9.37 -8.29 -3.13
C ILE A 128 9.79 -7.21 -2.12
N ALA A 129 9.05 -7.06 -1.03
CA ALA A 129 9.39 -6.11 0.03
C ALA A 129 10.76 -6.42 0.64
N ASP A 130 11.08 -7.70 0.88
CA ASP A 130 12.39 -8.13 1.38
C ASP A 130 13.52 -7.83 0.39
N GLN A 131 13.30 -8.05 -0.90
CA GLN A 131 14.27 -7.69 -1.93
C GLN A 131 14.51 -6.18 -2.01
N LEU A 132 13.46 -5.38 -1.83
CA LEU A 132 13.56 -3.93 -1.76
C LEU A 132 14.37 -3.47 -0.55
N VAL A 133 14.11 -4.02 0.63
CA VAL A 133 14.85 -3.71 1.86
C VAL A 133 16.34 -4.03 1.69
N LYS A 134 16.67 -5.18 1.10
CA LYS A 134 18.07 -5.55 0.80
C LYS A 134 18.75 -4.60 -0.18
N THR A 135 18.01 -4.07 -1.16
CA THR A 135 18.53 -3.15 -2.16
C THR A 135 18.76 -1.74 -1.60
N VAL A 136 17.90 -1.30 -0.66
CA VAL A 136 18.02 0.02 0.00
C VAL A 136 19.09 0.04 1.09
N ASN A 137 19.31 -1.08 1.78
CA ASN A 137 20.34 -1.19 2.83
C ASN A 137 21.75 -1.49 2.29
N ARG A 138 21.92 -1.50 0.96
CA ARG A 138 23.21 -1.68 0.28
C ARG A 138 23.78 -0.34 -0.16
#